data_AF-A0A353VAL3-F1
#
_entry.id   AF-A0A353VAL3-F1
#
_cell.length_a   1.000
_cell.length_b   1.000
_cell.length_c   1.000
_cell.angle_alpha   90.00
_cell.angle_beta   90.00
_cell.angle_gamma   90.00
#
_symmetry.space_group_name_H-M   'P 1'
#
loop_
_entity.id
_entity.type
_entity.pdbx_description
1 polymer ?
#
loop_
_entity_poly.entity_id
_entity_poly.type
_entity_poly.pdbx_seq_one_letter_code
_entity_poly.pdbx_strand_id
1 'polypeptide(L)'
;MYGAGAEQAFLPLWRRHIGFAVDYTVGVATKDQAKGDRAVEDLMGYTGDLGEFLASANPHLPKSVVADLVKHHVVRLKAVIDAQAAKDPGQAYAALREAAGHMQQIANPLAEAIVKQFPDRFIG
;
A
#
# COMPACT_ATOMS: atom_id res chain seq x y z
N MET A 1 -14.10 15.31 4.29
CA MET A 1 -14.64 14.29 3.38
C MET A 1 -15.23 13.12 4.17
N TYR A 2 -14.44 12.31 4.89
CA TYR A 2 -14.94 11.09 5.55
C TYR A 2 -15.10 11.13 7.09
N GLY A 3 -14.61 12.17 7.77
CA GLY A 3 -14.85 12.38 9.21
C GLY A 3 -14.02 11.49 10.15
N ALA A 4 -14.16 11.72 11.46
CA ALA A 4 -13.33 11.12 12.50
C ALA A 4 -13.49 9.59 12.65
N GLY A 5 -14.68 9.04 12.37
CA GLY A 5 -14.91 7.60 12.43
C GLY A 5 -14.07 6.83 11.39
N ALA A 6 -13.98 7.36 10.18
CA ALA A 6 -13.14 6.79 9.13
C ALA A 6 -11.65 6.86 9.49
N GLU A 7 -11.20 7.96 10.11
CA GLU A 7 -9.83 8.09 10.62
C GLU A 7 -9.51 7.03 11.68
N GLN A 8 -10.41 6.85 12.66
CA GLN A 8 -10.24 5.86 13.73
C GLN A 8 -10.15 4.43 13.20
N ALA A 9 -10.89 4.11 12.13
CA ALA A 9 -10.79 2.81 11.46
C ALA A 9 -9.53 2.67 10.58
N PHE A 10 -9.12 3.75 9.91
CA PHE A 10 -7.96 3.76 9.02
C PHE A 10 -6.62 3.64 9.77
N LEU A 11 -6.45 4.37 10.88
CA LEU A 11 -5.16 4.46 11.56
C LEU A 11 -4.58 3.10 12.02
N PRO A 12 -5.36 2.18 12.62
CA PRO A 12 -4.87 0.85 12.95
C PRO A 12 -4.46 0.03 11.73
N LEU A 13 -5.26 0.06 10.66
CA LEU A 13 -4.96 -0.59 9.38
C LEU A 13 -3.62 -0.07 8.82
N TRP A 14 -3.51 1.26 8.74
CA TRP A 14 -2.31 1.94 8.26
C TRP A 14 -1.08 1.64 9.14
N ARG A 15 -1.20 1.55 10.46
CA ARG A 15 -0.04 1.25 11.30
C ARG A 15 0.43 -0.21 11.15
N ARG A 16 -0.50 -1.16 10.96
CA ARG A 16 -0.15 -2.57 10.78
C ARG A 16 0.73 -2.81 9.55
N HIS A 17 0.38 -2.24 8.39
CA HIS A 17 1.18 -2.47 7.18
C HIS A 17 2.61 -1.92 7.28
N ILE A 18 2.81 -0.82 8.02
CA ILE A 18 4.16 -0.30 8.32
C ILE A 18 4.94 -1.34 9.11
N GLY A 19 4.32 -1.93 10.14
CA GLY A 19 4.91 -3.02 10.92
C GLY A 19 5.33 -4.20 10.04
N PHE A 20 4.46 -4.64 9.13
CA PHE A 20 4.78 -5.76 8.24
C PHE A 20 5.94 -5.44 7.27
N ALA A 21 6.02 -4.21 6.75
CA ALA A 21 7.17 -3.79 5.95
C ALA A 21 8.49 -3.78 6.75
N VAL A 22 8.42 -3.37 8.02
CA VAL A 22 9.56 -3.45 8.95
C VAL A 22 9.94 -4.90 9.23
N ASP A 23 8.97 -5.78 9.47
CA ASP A 23 9.23 -7.21 9.70
C ASP A 23 9.88 -7.88 8.50
N TYR A 24 9.44 -7.55 7.28
CA TYR A 24 10.10 -8.01 6.06
C TYR A 24 11.55 -7.52 5.99
N THR A 25 11.78 -6.23 6.23
CA THR A 25 13.13 -5.63 6.25
C THR A 25 14.03 -6.33 7.26
N VAL A 26 13.52 -6.60 8.47
CA VAL A 26 14.24 -7.31 9.52
C VAL A 26 14.54 -8.74 9.09
N GLY A 27 13.55 -9.47 8.57
CA GLY A 27 13.73 -10.85 8.09
C GLY A 27 14.82 -10.95 7.03
N VAL A 28 14.84 -10.04 6.06
CA VAL A 28 15.90 -9.94 5.06
C VAL A 28 17.26 -9.63 5.70
N ALA A 29 17.33 -8.64 6.60
CA ALA A 29 18.57 -8.22 7.24
C ALA A 29 19.19 -9.32 8.13
N THR A 30 18.35 -10.11 8.81
CA THR A 30 18.78 -11.21 9.69
C THR A 30 18.85 -12.55 8.99
N LYS A 31 18.55 -12.62 7.69
CA LYS A 31 18.42 -13.86 6.91
C LYS A 31 17.41 -14.86 7.50
N ASP A 32 16.39 -14.34 8.16
CA ASP A 32 15.26 -15.12 8.68
C ASP A 32 14.18 -15.20 7.60
N GLN A 33 14.25 -16.26 6.79
CA GLN A 33 13.31 -16.47 5.69
C GLN A 33 11.87 -16.64 6.21
N ALA A 34 11.66 -17.34 7.33
CA ALA A 34 10.33 -17.58 7.86
C ALA A 34 9.65 -16.27 8.27
N LYS A 35 10.41 -15.35 8.88
CA LYS A 35 9.94 -14.00 9.19
C LYS A 35 9.63 -13.20 7.92
N GLY A 36 10.49 -13.28 6.91
CA GLY A 36 10.27 -12.63 5.62
C GLY A 36 9.00 -13.11 4.93
N ASP A 37 8.81 -14.42 4.82
CA ASP A 37 7.65 -15.04 4.17
C ASP A 37 6.35 -14.70 4.90
N ARG A 38 6.36 -14.74 6.24
CA ARG A 38 5.24 -14.32 7.09
C ARG A 38 4.85 -12.86 6.84
N ALA A 39 5.84 -11.96 6.80
CA ALA A 39 5.59 -10.54 6.56
C ALA A 39 5.01 -10.28 5.16
N VAL A 40 5.43 -11.05 4.14
CA VAL A 40 4.83 -10.98 2.79
C VAL A 40 3.38 -11.44 2.82
N GLU A 41 3.07 -12.54 3.49
CA GLU A 41 1.69 -13.03 3.65
C GLU A 41 0.80 -11.99 4.35
N ASP A 42 1.28 -11.41 5.45
CA ASP A 42 0.57 -10.36 6.19
C ASP A 42 0.34 -9.10 5.33
N LEU A 43 1.33 -8.69 4.52
CA LEU A 43 1.16 -7.58 3.57
C LEU A 43 0.17 -7.91 2.44
N MET A 44 0.12 -9.15 1.96
CA MET A 44 -0.86 -9.58 0.97
C MET A 44 -2.28 -9.55 1.57
N GLY A 45 -2.45 -10.04 2.79
CA GLY A 45 -3.71 -9.95 3.53
C GLY A 45 -4.17 -8.50 3.74
N TYR A 46 -3.25 -7.62 4.11
CA TYR A 46 -3.52 -6.18 4.25
C TYR A 46 -4.09 -5.55 2.98
N THR A 47 -3.70 -6.01 1.79
CA THR A 47 -4.22 -5.44 0.53
C THR A 47 -5.73 -5.66 0.40
N GLY A 48 -6.22 -6.82 0.89
CA GLY A 48 -7.65 -7.13 0.97
C GLY A 48 -8.38 -6.27 2.00
N ASP A 49 -7.82 -6.16 3.21
CA ASP A 49 -8.40 -5.37 4.31
C ASP A 49 -8.53 -3.89 3.93
N LEU A 50 -7.48 -3.30 3.35
CA LEU A 50 -7.49 -1.91 2.92
C LEU A 50 -8.44 -1.69 1.74
N GLY A 51 -8.48 -2.64 0.79
CA GLY A 51 -9.42 -2.62 -0.32
C GLY A 51 -10.87 -2.61 0.14
N GLU A 52 -11.20 -3.42 1.15
CA GLU A 52 -12.54 -3.48 1.74
C GLU A 52 -12.89 -2.19 2.48
N PHE A 53 -11.97 -1.69 3.30
CA PHE A 53 -12.14 -0.42 4.01
C PHE A 53 -12.45 0.73 3.05
N LEU A 54 -11.63 0.90 2.00
CA LEU A 54 -11.81 1.99 1.04
C LEU A 54 -13.07 1.83 0.19
N ALA A 55 -13.43 0.60 -0.20
CA ALA A 55 -14.69 0.33 -0.90
C ALA A 55 -15.91 0.62 -0.02
N SER A 56 -15.85 0.34 1.29
CA SER A 56 -16.92 0.67 2.24
C SER A 56 -17.11 2.19 2.41
N ALA A 57 -16.02 2.95 2.32
CA ALA A 57 -16.04 4.42 2.44
C ALA A 57 -16.49 5.10 1.15
N ASN A 58 -16.17 4.51 0.00
CA ASN A 58 -16.47 5.06 -1.32
C ASN A 58 -16.92 3.96 -2.30
N PRO A 59 -18.20 3.94 -2.71
CA PRO A 59 -18.73 2.91 -3.60
C PRO A 59 -18.17 2.98 -5.04
N HIS A 60 -17.47 4.07 -5.41
CA HIS A 60 -16.80 4.22 -6.70
C HIS A 60 -15.36 3.66 -6.70
N LEU A 61 -14.90 3.07 -5.59
CA LEU A 61 -13.64 2.33 -5.49
C LEU A 61 -13.92 0.82 -5.35
N PRO A 62 -13.86 0.04 -6.44
CA PRO A 62 -13.97 -1.40 -6.33
C PRO A 62 -12.86 -1.98 -5.45
N LYS A 63 -13.22 -2.88 -4.53
CA LYS A 63 -12.27 -3.57 -3.64
C LYS A 63 -11.09 -4.17 -4.40
N SER A 64 -11.35 -4.82 -5.54
CA SER A 64 -10.32 -5.45 -6.38
C SER A 64 -9.31 -4.44 -6.92
N VAL A 65 -9.78 -3.29 -7.43
CA VAL A 65 -8.90 -2.23 -7.96
C VAL A 65 -7.97 -1.71 -6.87
N VAL A 66 -8.50 -1.46 -5.67
CA VAL A 66 -7.68 -0.99 -4.54
C VAL A 66 -6.69 -2.07 -4.10
N ALA A 67 -7.15 -3.31 -3.94
CA ALA A 67 -6.29 -4.42 -3.52
C ALA A 67 -5.14 -4.64 -4.51
N ASP A 68 -5.41 -4.62 -5.82
CA ASP A 68 -4.38 -4.78 -6.85
C ASP A 68 -3.35 -3.64 -6.82
N LEU A 69 -3.81 -2.38 -6.70
CA LEU A 69 -2.91 -1.22 -6.59
C LEU A 69 -1.99 -1.31 -5.37
N VAL A 70 -2.55 -1.69 -4.21
CA VAL A 70 -1.78 -1.85 -2.97
C VAL A 70 -0.82 -3.04 -3.08
N LYS A 71 -1.24 -4.14 -3.71
CA LYS A 71 -0.39 -5.31 -3.96
C LYS A 71 0.82 -4.95 -4.82
N HIS A 72 0.60 -4.18 -5.89
CA HIS A 72 1.69 -3.67 -6.71
C HIS A 72 2.65 -2.78 -5.92
N HIS A 73 2.14 -1.93 -5.03
CA HIS A 73 2.98 -1.13 -4.13
C HIS A 73 3.84 -2.01 -3.20
N VAL A 74 3.23 -3.01 -2.55
CA VAL A 74 3.95 -3.95 -1.67
C VAL A 74 5.07 -4.67 -2.42
N VAL A 75 4.77 -5.21 -3.61
CA VAL A 75 5.77 -5.94 -4.42
C VAL A 75 6.94 -5.06 -4.81
N ARG A 76 6.71 -3.78 -5.13
CA ARG A 76 7.82 -2.85 -5.42
C ARG A 76 8.62 -2.49 -4.18
N LEU A 77 7.98 -2.27 -3.05
CA LEU A 77 8.68 -2.03 -1.78
C LEU A 77 9.58 -3.21 -1.41
N LYS A 78 9.08 -4.44 -1.56
CA LYS A 78 9.84 -5.67 -1.40
C LYS A 78 11.09 -5.68 -2.29
N ALA A 79 10.93 -5.37 -3.59
CA ALA A 79 12.04 -5.34 -4.53
C ALA A 79 13.13 -4.32 -4.16
N VAL A 80 12.74 -3.16 -3.61
CA VAL A 80 13.69 -2.17 -3.09
C VAL A 80 14.50 -2.76 -1.93
N ILE A 81 13.83 -3.38 -0.95
CA ILE A 81 14.46 -3.96 0.23
C ILE A 81 15.43 -5.09 -0.18
N ASP A 82 15.01 -5.94 -1.12
CA ASP A 82 15.83 -7.04 -1.64
C ASP A 82 17.10 -6.51 -2.33
N ALA A 83 16.96 -5.51 -3.19
CA ALA A 83 18.09 -4.89 -3.88
C ALA A 83 19.07 -4.20 -2.91
N GLN A 84 18.54 -3.53 -1.88
CA GLN A 84 19.35 -2.94 -0.82
C GLN A 84 20.13 -4.00 -0.03
N ALA A 85 19.49 -5.11 0.32
CA ALA A 85 20.13 -6.23 1.01
C ALA A 85 21.19 -6.92 0.15
N ALA A 86 20.96 -7.02 -1.16
CA ALA A 86 21.92 -7.50 -2.14
C ALA A 86 23.09 -6.53 -2.38
N LYS A 87 23.04 -5.31 -1.80
CA LYS A 87 23.99 -4.22 -2.04
C LYS A 87 24.09 -3.84 -3.52
N ASP A 88 22.97 -3.91 -4.24
CA ASP A 88 22.85 -3.49 -5.63
C ASP A 88 22.22 -2.09 -5.71
N PRO A 89 23.03 -1.01 -5.73
CA PRO A 89 22.51 0.35 -5.78
C PRO A 89 21.80 0.67 -7.10
N GLY A 90 22.18 0.02 -8.22
CA GLY A 90 21.56 0.23 -9.52
C GLY A 90 20.13 -0.30 -9.52
N GLN A 91 19.96 -1.53 -9.05
CA GLN A 91 18.64 -2.14 -8.91
C GLN A 91 17.80 -1.44 -7.84
N ALA A 92 18.39 -1.04 -6.71
CA ALA A 92 17.68 -0.32 -5.65
C ALA A 92 17.12 1.02 -6.16
N TYR A 93 17.92 1.79 -6.91
CA TYR A 93 17.48 3.05 -7.49
C TYR A 93 16.38 2.85 -8.55
N ALA A 94 16.53 1.86 -9.43
CA ALA A 94 15.52 1.52 -10.42
C ALA A 94 14.17 1.14 -9.75
N ALA A 95 14.22 0.27 -8.74
CA ALA A 95 13.04 -0.17 -7.99
C ALA A 95 12.39 1.00 -7.22
N LEU A 96 13.19 1.89 -6.62
CA LEU A 96 12.66 3.09 -5.93
C LEU A 96 11.93 4.01 -6.91
N ARG A 97 12.48 4.24 -8.10
CA ARG A 97 11.84 5.06 -9.14
C ARG A 97 10.50 4.47 -9.58
N GLU A 98 10.43 3.16 -9.76
CA GLU A 98 9.17 2.47 -10.07
C GLU A 98 8.16 2.58 -8.92
N ALA A 99 8.60 2.37 -7.67
CA ALA A 99 7.75 2.51 -6.49
C ALA A 99 7.19 3.93 -6.32
N ALA A 100 8.00 4.96 -6.60
CA ALA A 100 7.56 6.34 -6.59
C ALA A 100 6.48 6.62 -7.65
N GLY A 101 6.65 6.08 -8.86
CA GLY A 101 5.65 6.18 -9.94
C GLY A 101 4.31 5.51 -9.60
N HIS A 102 4.34 4.40 -8.86
CA HIS A 102 3.13 3.69 -8.44
C HIS A 102 2.23 4.50 -7.49
N MET A 103 2.79 5.42 -6.68
CA MET A 103 1.97 6.23 -5.77
C MET A 103 0.98 7.12 -6.53
N GLN A 104 1.34 7.59 -7.74
CA GLN A 104 0.42 8.30 -8.61
C GLN A 104 -0.72 7.39 -9.11
N GLN A 105 -0.40 6.13 -9.41
CA GLN A 105 -1.39 5.14 -9.86
C GLN A 105 -2.39 4.76 -8.74
N ILE A 106 -1.99 4.90 -7.48
CA ILE A 106 -2.90 4.81 -6.33
C ILE A 106 -3.70 6.11 -6.17
N ALA A 107 -3.04 7.26 -6.26
CA ALA A 107 -3.67 8.56 -6.01
C ALA A 107 -4.78 8.90 -7.03
N ASN A 108 -4.57 8.59 -8.32
CA ASN A 108 -5.53 8.95 -9.38
C ASN A 108 -6.93 8.33 -9.16
N PRO A 109 -7.09 7.00 -9.02
CA PRO A 109 -8.39 6.39 -8.79
C PRO A 109 -9.06 6.88 -7.49
N LEU A 110 -8.27 7.09 -6.43
CA LEU A 110 -8.77 7.64 -5.16
C LEU A 110 -9.34 9.05 -5.35
N ALA A 111 -8.61 9.92 -6.03
CA ALA A 111 -9.03 11.29 -6.30
C ALA A 111 -10.30 11.31 -7.16
N GLU A 112 -10.33 10.54 -8.25
CA GLU A 112 -11.50 10.42 -9.12
C GLU A 112 -12.74 9.93 -8.38
N ALA A 113 -12.59 8.92 -7.52
CA ALA A 113 -13.69 8.39 -6.74
C ALA A 113 -14.19 9.38 -5.68
N ILE A 114 -13.29 10.13 -5.04
CA ILE A 114 -13.67 11.18 -4.08
C ILE A 114 -14.46 12.29 -4.79
N VAL A 115 -14.02 12.71 -5.97
CA VAL A 115 -14.76 13.70 -6.78
C VAL A 115 -16.15 13.18 -7.16
N LYS A 116 -16.26 11.92 -7.58
CA LYS A 116 -17.55 11.29 -7.90
C LYS A 116 -18.49 11.21 -6.69
N GLN A 117 -17.98 10.96 -5.49
CA GLN A 117 -18.79 10.85 -4.28
C GLN A 117 -19.21 12.21 -3.72
N PHE A 118 -18.40 13.26 -3.91
CA PHE A 118 -18.66 14.60 -3.37
C PHE A 118 -18.59 15.68 -4.46
N PRO A 119 -19.37 15.58 -5.55
CA PRO A 119 -19.26 16.47 -6.70
C PRO A 119 -19.44 17.95 -6.31
N ASP A 120 -20.35 18.23 -5.39
CA ASP A 120 -20.68 19.59 -4.93
C ASP A 120 -19.53 20.30 -4.18
N ARG A 121 -18.48 19.56 -3.79
CA ARG A 121 -17.31 20.12 -3.10
C ARG A 121 -16.15 20.46 -4.04
N PHE A 122 -16.26 20.10 -5.32
CA PHE A 122 -15.22 20.26 -6.34
C PHE A 122 -15.70 20.98 -7.59
N ILE A 123 -16.92 21.55 -7.55
CA ILE A 123 -17.37 22.51 -8.55
C ILE A 123 -16.50 23.77 -8.44
N GLY A 124 -15.84 24.12 -9.54
CA GLY A 124 -15.17 25.41 -9.71
C GLY A 124 -16.17 26.52 -9.97
#